data_AF-A0A4Q3ETE0-F1
#
_entry.id   AF-A0A4Q3ETE0-F1
#
_cell.length_a   1.000
_cell.length_b   1.000
_cell.length_c   1.000
_cell.angle_alpha   90.00
_cell.angle_beta   90.00
_cell.angle_gamma   90.00
#
_symmetry.space_group_name_H-M   'P 1'
#
loop_
_entity.id
_entity.type
_entity.pdbx_description
1 polymer ?
#
loop_
_entity_poly.entity_id
_entity_poly.type
_entity_poly.pdbx_seq_one_letter_code
_entity_poly.pdbx_strand_id
1 'polypeptide(L)' 'CAQCGKPFECTMETGHCWCFAHKLAESTLKQLSDNYADCLCADCLKQYEVGENNKTSKE' A
#
# COMPACT_ATOMS: atom_id res chain seq x y z
N CYS A 1 -7.98 -4.34 -2.84
CA CYS A 1 -6.96 -4.40 -1.77
C CYS A 1 -6.82 -5.84 -1.31
N ALA A 2 -5.72 -6.51 -1.67
CA ALA A 2 -5.47 -7.90 -1.27
C ALA A 2 -5.39 -8.12 0.26
N GLN A 3 -5.03 -7.09 1.02
CA GLN A 3 -4.84 -7.19 2.47
C GLN A 3 -6.13 -7.00 3.29
N CYS A 4 -6.98 -6.04 2.93
CA CYS A 4 -8.17 -5.69 3.72
C CYS A 4 -9.50 -5.82 2.96
N GLY A 5 -9.47 -6.20 1.68
CA GLY A 5 -10.66 -6.37 0.85
C GLY A 5 -11.37 -5.06 0.44
N LYS A 6 -10.88 -3.89 0.87
CA LYS A 6 -11.47 -2.61 0.49
C LYS A 6 -11.34 -2.35 -1.01
N PRO A 7 -12.35 -1.70 -1.63
CA PRO A 7 -12.25 -1.24 -3.00
C PRO A 7 -11.13 -0.21 -3.12
N PHE A 8 -10.38 -0.31 -4.20
CA PHE A 8 -9.35 0.68 -4.52
C PHE A 8 -10.03 1.84 -5.25
N GLU A 9 -10.29 2.93 -4.53
CA GLU A 9 -10.73 4.17 -5.15
C GLU A 9 -9.50 4.91 -5.67
N CYS A 10 -9.10 4.58 -6.91
CA CYS A 10 -8.23 5.45 -7.68
C CYS A 10 -9.12 6.53 -8.28
N THR A 11 -9.09 7.71 -7.69
CA THR A 11 -9.78 8.88 -8.23
C THR A 11 -9.00 9.43 -9.44
N MET A 12 -8.77 8.58 -10.45
CA MET A 12 -8.30 9.02 -11.77
C MET A 12 -9.27 10.05 -12.37
N GLU A 13 -10.54 9.99 -11.99
CA GLU A 13 -11.59 10.93 -12.40
C GLU A 13 -11.36 12.35 -11.87
N THR A 14 -10.70 12.52 -10.73
CA THR A 14 -10.25 13.83 -10.20
C THR A 14 -8.81 14.17 -10.59
N GLY A 15 -8.20 13.38 -11.49
CA GLY A 15 -6.85 13.59 -12.03
C GLY A 15 -5.70 13.18 -11.12
N HIS A 16 -5.94 12.92 -9.83
CA HIS A 16 -4.91 12.58 -8.85
C HIS A 16 -5.27 11.26 -8.16
N CYS A 17 -4.48 10.21 -8.44
CA CYS A 17 -4.52 8.99 -7.65
C CYS A 17 -3.48 9.10 -6.53
N TRP A 18 -3.91 8.81 -5.30
CA TRP A 18 -3.04 8.88 -4.12
C TRP A 18 -1.80 7.98 -4.25
N CYS A 19 -1.84 6.91 -5.07
CA CYS A 19 -0.71 6.00 -5.25
C CYS A 19 0.55 6.70 -5.77
N PHE A 20 0.42 7.80 -6.53
CA PHE A 20 1.54 8.60 -7.01
C PHE A 20 2.17 9.48 -5.92
N ALA A 21 1.41 9.81 -4.87
CA ALA A 21 1.91 10.58 -3.74
C ALA A 21 2.67 9.70 -2.73
N HIS A 22 2.35 8.40 -2.69
CA HIS A 22 2.99 7.43 -1.82
C HIS A 22 4.31 6.94 -2.43
N LYS A 23 5.44 7.28 -1.80
CA LYS A 23 6.77 6.79 -2.19
C LYS A 23 7.18 5.64 -1.29
N LEU A 24 7.19 4.43 -1.85
CA LEU A 24 7.70 3.24 -1.19
C LEU A 24 9.13 2.94 -1.65
N ALA A 25 9.92 2.37 -0.75
CA ALA A 25 11.22 1.81 -1.11
C ALA A 25 11.03 0.60 -2.04
N GLU A 26 11.97 0.40 -2.98
CA GLU A 26 11.93 -0.72 -3.92
C GLU A 26 11.88 -2.09 -3.22
N SER A 27 12.61 -2.23 -2.11
CA SER A 27 12.59 -3.45 -1.28
C SER A 27 11.18 -3.75 -0.76
N THR A 28 10.47 -2.72 -0.30
CA THR A 28 9.10 -2.82 0.20
C THR A 28 8.12 -3.16 -0.91
N LEU A 29 8.26 -2.52 -2.09
CA LEU A 29 7.46 -2.84 -3.28
C LEU A 29 7.66 -4.29 -3.73
N LYS A 30 8.90 -4.78 -3.68
CA LYS A 30 9.22 -6.17 -4.03
C LYS A 30 8.61 -7.15 -3.05
N GLN A 31 8.67 -6.88 -1.75
CA GLN A 31 7.99 -7.69 -0.74
C GLN A 31 6.47 -7.70 -0.94
N LEU A 32 5.88 -6.52 -1.19
CA LEU A 32 4.45 -6.39 -1.45
C LEU A 32 4.01 -7.21 -2.67
N SER A 33 4.76 -7.13 -3.78
CA SER A 33 4.47 -7.88 -5.00
C SER A 33 4.60 -9.40 -4.83
N ASP A 34 5.52 -9.85 -3.98
CA ASP A 34 5.70 -11.28 -3.66
C ASP A 34 4.60 -11.82 -2.72
N ASN A 35 4.12 -10.99 -1.79
CA ASN A 35 3.15 -11.38 -0.78
C ASN A 35 1.69 -11.16 -1.20
N TYR A 36 1.44 -10.24 -2.14
CA TYR A 36 0.09 -9.85 -2.55
C TYR A 36 -0.06 -9.96 -4.06
N ALA A 37 -1.06 -10.74 -4.50
CA ALA A 37 -1.40 -10.91 -5.92
C ALA A 37 -2.12 -9.71 -6.54
N ASP A 38 -2.55 -8.72 -5.73
CA ASP A 38 -3.30 -7.54 -6.16
C ASP A 38 -2.86 -6.29 -5.37
N CYS A 39 -3.18 -5.11 -5.89
CA CYS A 39 -2.82 -3.82 -5.31
C CYS A 39 -3.34 -3.64 -3.87
N LEU A 40 -2.53 -2.98 -3.04
CA LEU A 40 -2.94 -2.50 -1.72
C LEU A 40 -3.54 -1.09 -1.79
N CYS A 41 -4.43 -0.74 -0.86
CA CYS A 41 -4.98 0.62 -0.74
C CYS A 41 -4.06 1.57 0.05
N ALA A 42 -4.34 2.87 0.00
CA ALA A 42 -3.51 3.91 0.65
C ALA A 42 -3.30 3.63 2.14
N ASP A 43 -4.39 3.24 2.81
CA ASP A 43 -4.42 2.93 4.22
C ASP A 43 -3.48 1.76 4.57
N CYS A 44 -3.46 0.71 3.74
CA CYS A 44 -2.54 -0.41 3.89
C CYS A 44 -1.11 0.00 3.50
N LEU A 45 -0.92 0.72 2.40
CA LEU A 45 0.40 1.15 1.92
C LEU A 45 1.08 2.14 2.86
N LYS A 46 0.33 2.97 3.57
CA LYS A 46 0.83 3.90 4.59
C LYS A 46 1.56 3.18 5.72
N GLN A 47 1.19 1.94 6.01
CA GLN A 47 1.89 1.09 6.99
C GLN A 47 3.29 0.65 6.50
N TYR A 48 3.55 0.80 5.21
CA TYR A 48 4.80 0.42 4.54
C TYR A 48 5.62 1.63 4.06
N GLU A 49 5.08 2.85 4.19
CA GLU A 49 5.82 4.07 3.93
C GLU A 49 6.98 4.20 4.92
N VAL A 50 8.15 4.60 4.41
CA VAL A 50 9.36 4.71 5.20
C VAL A 50 9.25 5.93 6.14
N GLY A 51 8.68 5.69 7.30
CA GLY A 51 9.16 6.21 8.58
C GLY A 51 9.28 4.99 9.48
N GLU A 52 10.49 4.70 9.98
CA GLU A 52 10.73 3.59 10.91
C GLU A 52 9.53 3.38 11.85
N ASN A 53 8.86 2.22 11.77
CA ASN A 53 8.39 1.48 12.94
C ASN A 53 7.66 0.18 12.54
N ASN A 54 8.20 -0.92 13.06
CA ASN A 54 7.59 -2.23 13.14
C ASN A 54 6.17 -2.20 13.74
N LYS A 55 5.24 -2.99 13.20
CA LYS A 55 4.39 -3.87 14.03
C LYS A 55 3.74 -4.99 13.20
N THR A 56 4.47 -6.09 13.11
CA THR A 56 3.85 -7.39 13.27
C THR A 56 3.33 -7.48 14.72
N SER A 57 2.01 -7.52 14.89
CA SER A 57 1.38 -8.00 16.12
C SER A 57 -0.09 -8.26 15.82
N LYS A 58 -0.41 -9.54 15.60
CA LYS A 58 -1.62 -10.11 16.15
C LYS A 58 -1.31 -11.55 16.56
N GLU A 59 -1.10 -11.69 17.86
CA GLU A 59 -1.22 -12.90 18.67
C GLU A 59 -2.57 -13.61 18.49
#